data_AF-A0A8S3IKZ3-F1
#
_entry.id   AF-A0A8S3IKZ3-F1
#
_cell.length_a   1.000
_cell.length_b   1.000
_cell.length_c   1.000
_cell.angle_alpha   90.00
_cell.angle_beta   90.00
_cell.angle_gamma   90.00
#
_symmetry.space_group_name_H-M   'P 1'
#
loop_
_entity.id
_entity.type
_entity.pdbx_description
1 polymer ?
#
loop_
_entity_poly.entity_id
_entity_poly.type
_entity_poly.pdbx_seq_one_letter_code
_entity_poly.pdbx_strand_id
1 'polypeptide(L)'
;WWNEQTDTMRNKVRGFVNDGRLEFISGGWCMNDEATTHYNSIIDQHSLGAEFLRDQFGECGRPKIGWQVDPFGHSREQGSLLAQMGFDGLFQGRVDYQDWQTRNRTKTMEMVWKTSTNLGNQSWLFTAILRDEYSPPDGLCFDDSCADPPIMDDPRLHDYNVPERVQAFIQASQKQVCTRRN
;
A
#
# COMPACT_ATOMS: atom_id res chain seq x y z
N TRP A 1 -14.82 15.60 -0.28
CA TRP A 1 -15.65 14.39 -0.08
C TRP A 1 -16.34 14.33 1.28
N TRP A 2 -15.66 14.01 2.40
CA TRP A 2 -16.35 13.71 3.68
C TRP A 2 -17.33 14.79 4.16
N ASN A 3 -16.91 16.06 4.11
CA ASN A 3 -17.71 17.20 4.54
C ASN A 3 -18.92 17.50 3.64
N GLU A 4 -18.97 16.91 2.44
CA GLU A 4 -20.07 17.08 1.49
C GLU A 4 -21.11 15.95 1.60
N GLN A 5 -20.87 14.96 2.48
CA GLN A 5 -21.72 13.79 2.61
C GLN A 5 -22.87 14.00 3.60
N THR A 6 -23.99 13.34 3.34
CA THR A 6 -25.12 13.26 4.28
C THR A 6 -24.76 12.43 5.52
N ASP A 7 -25.47 12.64 6.63
CA ASP A 7 -25.28 11.83 7.86
C ASP A 7 -25.48 10.34 7.61
N THR A 8 -26.45 9.98 6.77
CA THR A 8 -26.69 8.60 6.37
C THR A 8 -25.46 7.99 5.68
N MET A 9 -24.83 8.72 4.77
CA MET A 9 -23.61 8.25 4.09
C MET A 9 -22.44 8.16 5.07
N ARG A 10 -22.22 9.19 5.90
CA ARG A 10 -21.16 9.18 6.92
C ARG A 10 -21.30 8.00 7.87
N ASN A 11 -22.51 7.69 8.33
CA ASN A 11 -22.76 6.54 9.20
C ASN A 11 -22.53 5.19 8.51
N LYS A 12 -22.87 5.07 7.22
CA LYS A 12 -22.53 3.86 6.43
C LYS A 12 -21.02 3.65 6.34
N VAL A 13 -20.27 4.71 6.04
CA VAL A 13 -18.80 4.65 5.92
C VAL A 13 -18.15 4.30 7.26
N ARG A 14 -18.62 4.92 8.36
CA ARG A 14 -18.18 4.51 9.71
C ARG A 14 -18.44 3.03 9.96
N GLY A 15 -19.59 2.51 9.52
CA GLY A 15 -19.88 1.08 9.54
C GLY A 15 -18.84 0.27 8.77
N PHE A 16 -18.48 0.66 7.55
CA PHE A 16 -17.45 -0.02 6.76
C PHE A 16 -16.07 -0.01 7.43
N VAL A 17 -15.69 1.10 8.07
CA VAL A 17 -14.42 1.20 8.80
C VAL A 17 -14.44 0.30 10.04
N ASN A 18 -15.52 0.32 10.83
CA ASN A 18 -15.66 -0.52 12.01
C ASN A 18 -15.69 -2.02 11.67
N ASP A 19 -16.29 -2.38 10.54
CA ASP A 19 -16.32 -3.76 10.03
C ASP A 19 -14.99 -4.20 9.37
N GLY A 20 -14.02 -3.28 9.18
CA GLY A 20 -12.78 -3.55 8.48
C GLY A 20 -12.92 -3.73 6.96
N ARG A 21 -14.03 -3.28 6.36
CA ARG A 21 -14.23 -3.28 4.90
C ARG A 21 -13.60 -2.09 4.19
N LEU A 22 -13.39 -1.00 4.93
CA LEU A 22 -12.63 0.16 4.48
C LEU A 22 -11.51 0.41 5.48
N GLU A 23 -10.26 0.32 5.01
CA GLU A 23 -9.07 0.57 5.82
C GLU A 23 -8.34 1.82 5.30
N PHE A 24 -7.81 2.63 6.24
CA PHE A 24 -6.93 3.74 5.91
C PHE A 24 -5.47 3.30 6.01
N ILE A 25 -4.71 3.51 4.95
CA ILE A 25 -3.25 3.30 4.89
C ILE A 25 -2.54 4.65 4.79
N SER A 26 -1.34 4.76 5.35
CA SER A 26 -0.60 6.01 5.61
C SER A 26 -1.31 7.03 6.51
N GLY A 27 -2.56 7.40 6.19
CA GLY A 27 -3.41 8.31 6.95
C GLY A 27 -2.86 9.72 7.15
N GLY A 28 -1.83 10.11 6.41
CA GLY A 28 -1.42 11.51 6.30
C GLY A 28 -2.37 12.30 5.43
N TRP A 29 -2.23 13.62 5.45
CA TRP A 29 -2.98 14.51 4.56
C TRP A 29 -2.64 14.27 3.07
N CYS A 30 -1.42 13.83 2.80
CA CYS A 30 -0.98 13.36 1.48
C CYS A 30 0.03 12.21 1.60
N MET A 31 0.41 11.65 0.45
CA MET A 31 1.62 10.84 0.31
C MET A 31 2.77 11.81 0.00
N ASN A 32 3.51 12.22 1.04
CA ASN A 32 4.57 13.23 0.89
C ASN A 32 5.78 12.72 0.11
N ASP A 33 6.47 13.62 -0.58
CA ASP A 33 7.83 13.37 -1.08
C ASP A 33 8.80 13.10 0.08
N GLU A 34 9.88 12.36 -0.19
CA GLU A 34 10.89 11.98 0.80
C GLU A 34 12.26 12.63 0.56
N ALA A 35 12.46 13.33 -0.57
CA ALA A 35 13.74 13.95 -0.91
C ALA A 35 13.83 15.43 -0.51
N THR A 36 12.74 16.18 -0.68
CA THR A 36 12.71 17.65 -0.58
C THR A 36 11.86 18.17 0.57
N THR A 37 11.36 17.28 1.43
CA THR A 37 10.54 17.61 2.58
C THR A 37 11.38 17.77 3.85
N HIS A 38 10.98 18.71 4.70
CA HIS A 38 11.54 18.84 6.04
C HIS A 38 10.75 17.94 7.01
N TYR A 39 11.44 17.25 7.92
CA TYR A 39 10.83 16.27 8.82
C TYR A 39 9.65 16.85 9.64
N ASN A 40 9.75 18.11 10.10
CA ASN A 40 8.62 18.79 10.77
C ASN A 40 7.36 18.82 9.89
N SER A 41 7.49 19.14 8.60
CA SER A 41 6.33 19.17 7.68
C SER A 41 5.76 17.79 7.41
N ILE A 42 6.60 16.75 7.42
CA ILE A 42 6.15 15.34 7.36
C ILE A 42 5.31 15.02 8.60
N ILE A 43 5.78 15.40 9.80
CA ILE A 43 5.04 15.20 11.05
C ILE A 43 3.73 15.98 11.04
N ASP A 44 3.74 17.24 10.63
CA ASP A 44 2.55 18.09 10.61
C ASP A 44 1.46 17.51 9.69
N GLN A 45 1.82 17.10 8.47
CA GLN A 45 0.83 16.54 7.53
C GLN A 45 0.29 15.18 7.98
N HIS A 46 1.14 14.34 8.61
CA HIS A 46 0.70 13.07 9.20
C HIS A 46 -0.22 13.31 10.41
N SER A 47 0.10 14.28 11.26
CA SER A 47 -0.70 14.63 12.44
C SER A 47 -2.07 15.15 12.05
N LEU A 48 -2.15 15.99 11.02
CA LEU A 48 -3.41 16.52 10.49
C LEU A 48 -4.34 15.40 10.01
N GLY A 49 -3.81 14.44 9.23
CA GLY A 49 -4.59 13.29 8.76
C GLY A 49 -5.00 12.35 9.91
N ALA A 50 -4.07 12.05 10.83
CA ALA A 50 -4.33 11.19 11.98
C ALA A 50 -5.39 11.78 12.92
N GLU A 51 -5.39 13.09 13.15
CA GLU A 51 -6.42 13.78 13.93
C GLU A 51 -7.80 13.65 13.29
N PHE A 52 -7.91 13.92 11.99
CA PHE A 52 -9.15 13.72 11.26
C PHE A 52 -9.66 12.28 11.38
N LEU A 53 -8.80 11.29 11.19
CA LEU A 53 -9.19 9.88 11.25
C LEU A 53 -9.63 9.48 12.66
N ARG A 54 -8.90 9.91 13.69
CA ARG A 54 -9.26 9.71 15.09
C ARG A 54 -10.64 10.29 15.40
N ASP A 55 -10.89 11.52 14.99
CA ASP A 55 -12.12 12.23 15.34
C ASP A 55 -13.35 11.66 14.60
N GLN A 56 -13.18 11.16 13.37
CA GLN A 56 -14.29 10.66 12.56
C GLN A 56 -14.55 9.16 12.72
N PHE A 57 -13.50 8.37 13.00
CA PHE A 57 -13.53 6.90 12.92
C PHE A 57 -12.94 6.20 14.16
N GLY A 58 -12.36 6.94 15.12
CA GLY A 58 -11.81 6.38 16.35
C GLY A 58 -10.67 5.39 16.11
N GLU A 59 -10.53 4.42 17.01
CA GLU A 59 -9.45 3.42 16.95
C GLU A 59 -9.50 2.58 15.67
N CYS A 60 -10.68 2.27 15.14
CA CYS A 60 -10.84 1.52 13.88
C CYS A 60 -10.32 2.27 12.66
N GLY A 61 -10.22 3.61 12.73
CA GLY A 61 -9.65 4.43 11.66
C GLY A 61 -8.14 4.58 11.71
N ARG A 62 -7.46 4.03 12.73
CA ARG A 62 -6.01 4.20 12.91
C ARG A 62 -5.23 3.38 11.87
N PRO A 63 -4.44 4.03 11.00
CA PRO A 63 -3.59 3.32 10.04
C PRO A 63 -2.52 2.48 10.76
N LYS A 64 -2.22 1.32 10.19
CA LYS A 64 -1.15 0.41 10.69
C LYS A 64 0.03 0.32 9.73
N ILE A 65 -0.21 0.60 8.45
CA ILE A 65 0.76 0.42 7.37
C ILE A 65 0.98 1.74 6.64
N GLY A 66 2.26 2.10 6.46
CA GLY A 66 2.68 3.16 5.58
C GLY A 66 2.66 2.70 4.12
N TRP A 67 2.23 3.59 3.24
CA TRP A 67 2.05 3.34 1.81
C TRP A 67 2.69 4.47 1.01
N GLN A 68 3.92 4.25 0.54
CA GLN A 68 4.75 5.20 -0.20
C GLN A 68 5.08 4.60 -1.57
N VAL A 69 4.07 4.46 -2.43
CA VAL A 69 4.24 3.75 -3.71
C VAL A 69 4.84 4.59 -4.83
N ASP A 70 4.69 5.91 -4.77
CA ASP A 70 5.05 6.83 -5.86
C ASP A 70 6.17 7.86 -5.57
N PRO A 71 6.67 8.08 -4.33
CA PRO A 71 7.86 8.92 -4.15
C PRO A 71 9.09 8.42 -4.92
N PHE A 72 9.91 9.36 -5.40
CA PHE A 72 11.09 9.05 -6.23
C PHE A 72 12.32 8.72 -5.38
N GLY A 73 12.29 7.55 -4.77
CA GLY A 73 13.27 7.12 -3.78
C GLY A 73 12.79 7.38 -2.35
N HIS A 74 13.42 6.71 -1.40
CA HIS A 74 12.92 6.65 -0.03
C HIS A 74 13.99 7.07 0.98
N SER A 75 13.61 7.94 1.90
CA SER A 75 14.51 8.46 2.92
C SER A 75 14.51 7.56 4.14
N ARG A 76 15.70 7.40 4.74
CA ARG A 76 15.83 6.70 6.02
C ARG A 76 15.01 7.39 7.12
N GLU A 77 14.87 8.72 7.05
CA GLU A 77 14.13 9.49 8.05
C GLU A 77 12.62 9.23 8.00
N GLN A 78 12.01 9.10 6.81
CA GLN A 78 10.59 8.72 6.68
C GLN A 78 10.29 7.41 7.40
N GLY A 79 11.14 6.38 7.19
CA GLY A 79 10.99 5.11 7.89
C GLY A 79 11.20 5.21 9.40
N SER A 80 12.06 6.14 9.86
CA SER A 80 12.26 6.42 11.30
C SER A 80 11.04 7.09 11.92
N LEU A 81 10.46 8.06 11.24
CA LEU A 81 9.25 8.75 11.67
C LEU A 81 8.05 7.81 11.73
N LEU A 82 7.81 7.00 10.69
CA LEU A 82 6.69 6.06 10.67
C LEU A 82 6.80 5.02 11.80
N ALA A 83 7.98 4.49 12.08
CA ALA A 83 8.18 3.57 13.21
C ALA A 83 7.83 4.24 14.55
N GLN A 84 8.26 5.50 14.75
CA GLN A 84 7.95 6.28 15.96
C GLN A 84 6.47 6.69 16.05
N MET A 85 5.79 6.85 14.92
CA MET A 85 4.34 7.07 14.84
C MET A 85 3.53 5.80 15.14
N GLY A 86 4.18 4.64 15.30
CA GLY A 86 3.56 3.38 15.67
C GLY A 86 3.04 2.57 14.48
N PHE A 87 3.59 2.77 13.28
CA PHE A 87 3.33 1.91 12.12
C PHE A 87 4.06 0.57 12.27
N ASP A 88 3.40 -0.50 11.84
CA ASP A 88 3.94 -1.86 11.86
C ASP A 88 4.81 -2.14 10.62
N GLY A 89 4.52 -1.48 9.50
CA GLY A 89 5.25 -1.66 8.26
C GLY A 89 5.07 -0.55 7.23
N LEU A 90 5.89 -0.60 6.19
CA LEU A 90 5.93 0.33 5.06
C LEU A 90 6.02 -0.44 3.74
N PHE A 91 5.19 -0.06 2.77
CA PHE A 91 5.27 -0.58 1.41
C PHE A 91 5.73 0.52 0.46
N GLN A 92 6.65 0.14 -0.42
CA GLN A 92 7.34 1.02 -1.36
C GLN A 92 7.17 0.53 -2.79
N GLY A 93 6.99 1.45 -3.74
CA GLY A 93 6.85 1.11 -5.16
C GLY A 93 8.14 1.35 -5.95
N ARG A 94 8.84 2.46 -5.69
CA ARG A 94 9.98 2.89 -6.51
C ARG A 94 11.31 2.66 -5.81
N VAL A 95 12.18 1.89 -6.44
CA VAL A 95 13.57 1.70 -6.02
C VAL A 95 14.46 1.69 -7.27
N ASP A 96 15.76 1.93 -7.11
CA ASP A 96 16.70 1.81 -8.23
C ASP A 96 16.57 0.44 -8.90
N TYR A 97 16.55 0.40 -10.23
CA TYR A 97 16.30 -0.82 -10.98
C TYR A 97 17.36 -1.90 -10.75
N GLN A 98 18.62 -1.53 -10.46
CA GLN A 98 19.69 -2.48 -10.14
C GLN A 98 19.47 -3.10 -8.76
N ASP A 99 19.01 -2.30 -7.78
CA ASP A 99 18.64 -2.81 -6.45
C ASP A 99 17.40 -3.71 -6.55
N TRP A 100 16.38 -3.31 -7.30
CA TRP A 100 15.20 -4.13 -7.55
C TRP A 100 15.59 -5.50 -8.15
N GLN A 101 16.40 -5.51 -9.21
CA GLN A 101 16.86 -6.74 -9.86
C GLN A 101 17.64 -7.63 -8.90
N THR A 102 18.52 -7.03 -8.09
CA THR A 102 19.31 -7.75 -7.09
C THR A 102 18.38 -8.39 -6.06
N ARG A 103 17.49 -7.61 -5.44
CA ARG A 103 16.57 -8.08 -4.41
C ARG A 103 15.58 -9.12 -4.91
N ASN A 104 15.10 -8.95 -6.14
CA ASN A 104 14.22 -9.91 -6.79
C ASN A 104 14.93 -11.27 -7.01
N ARG A 105 16.23 -11.26 -7.33
CA ARG A 105 17.04 -12.48 -7.49
C ARG A 105 17.44 -13.09 -6.14
N THR A 106 17.75 -12.27 -5.14
CA THR A 106 18.21 -12.71 -3.82
C THR A 106 17.09 -12.95 -2.82
N LYS A 107 15.83 -12.74 -3.22
CA LYS A 107 14.62 -12.91 -2.39
C LYS A 107 14.66 -12.02 -1.14
N THR A 108 15.05 -10.75 -1.31
CA THR A 108 15.19 -9.74 -0.25
C THR A 108 14.35 -8.49 -0.52
N MET A 109 13.18 -8.66 -1.15
CA MET A 109 12.19 -7.60 -1.36
C MET A 109 11.48 -7.18 -0.07
N GLU A 110 11.50 -8.05 0.95
CA GLU A 110 10.93 -7.83 2.27
C GLU A 110 12.05 -7.88 3.31
N MET A 111 12.09 -6.90 4.21
CA MET A 111 13.14 -6.77 5.21
C MET A 111 12.66 -6.03 6.46
N VAL A 112 13.40 -6.16 7.56
CA VAL A 112 13.30 -5.21 8.68
C VAL A 112 14.30 -4.09 8.42
N TRP A 113 13.78 -2.91 8.09
CA TRP A 113 14.60 -1.73 7.84
C TRP A 113 14.93 -1.02 9.16
N LYS A 114 16.23 -0.91 9.47
CA LYS A 114 16.73 -0.17 10.64
C LYS A 114 16.98 1.28 10.24
N THR A 115 16.04 2.16 10.58
CA THR A 115 15.94 3.51 10.02
C THR A 115 16.64 4.59 10.87
N SER A 116 17.22 4.22 12.02
CA SER A 116 18.09 5.11 12.80
C SER A 116 19.28 4.36 13.37
N THR A 117 20.43 5.03 13.44
CA THR A 117 21.62 4.52 14.13
C THR A 117 21.53 4.68 15.65
N ASN A 118 20.61 5.51 16.14
CA ASN A 118 20.59 5.97 17.53
C ASN A 118 19.40 5.44 18.33
N LEU A 119 18.28 5.11 17.66
CA LEU A 119 17.00 4.79 18.32
C LEU A 119 16.78 3.29 18.57
N GLY A 120 17.71 2.43 18.12
CA GLY A 120 17.59 0.99 18.30
C GLY A 120 16.30 0.44 17.70
N ASN A 121 15.57 -0.38 18.45
CA ASN A 121 14.35 -1.05 18.00
C ASN A 121 13.16 -0.11 17.75
N GLN A 122 13.17 1.11 18.30
CA GLN A 122 12.11 2.10 18.09
C GLN A 122 12.06 2.65 16.66
N SER A 123 13.12 2.42 15.88
CA SER A 123 13.22 2.76 14.47
C SER A 123 13.37 1.51 13.60
N TRP A 124 12.82 0.37 14.02
CA TRP A 124 12.79 -0.82 13.18
C TRP A 124 11.41 -0.91 12.56
N LEU A 125 11.35 -0.96 11.24
CA LEU A 125 10.10 -0.99 10.50
C LEU A 125 10.14 -2.15 9.51
N PHE A 126 9.09 -2.98 9.47
CA PHE A 126 8.96 -3.93 8.37
C PHE A 126 8.81 -3.15 7.07
N THR A 127 9.58 -3.49 6.04
CA THR A 127 9.53 -2.79 4.76
C THR A 127 9.47 -3.78 3.63
N ALA A 128 8.51 -3.58 2.72
CA ALA A 128 8.30 -4.42 1.55
C ALA A 128 8.32 -3.55 0.29
N ILE A 129 9.17 -3.92 -0.66
CA ILE A 129 9.16 -3.35 -2.00
C ILE A 129 8.16 -4.15 -2.83
N LEU A 130 7.24 -3.47 -3.49
CA LEU A 130 6.27 -4.09 -4.38
C LEU A 130 6.97 -4.61 -5.64
N ARG A 131 6.41 -5.67 -6.23
CA ARG A 131 7.06 -6.38 -7.34
C ARG A 131 6.87 -5.65 -8.66
N ASP A 132 5.62 -5.37 -9.00
CA ASP A 132 5.22 -4.78 -10.29
C ASP A 132 4.79 -3.32 -10.06
N GLU A 133 5.66 -2.56 -9.38
CA GLU A 133 5.37 -1.22 -8.84
C GLU A 133 4.06 -1.21 -8.03
N TYR A 134 3.04 -0.49 -8.49
CA TYR A 134 1.71 -0.46 -7.87
C TYR A 134 0.61 -0.78 -8.90
N SER A 135 0.96 -1.53 -9.93
CA SER A 135 0.07 -1.96 -11.00
C SER A 135 -0.42 -3.40 -10.78
N PRO A 136 -1.61 -3.75 -11.30
CA PRO A 136 -2.04 -5.14 -11.34
C PRO A 136 -1.11 -5.97 -12.25
N PRO A 137 -1.04 -7.30 -12.07
CA PRO A 137 -0.38 -8.17 -13.02
C PRO A 137 -1.01 -8.07 -14.42
N ASP A 138 -0.19 -8.23 -15.46
CA ASP A 138 -0.62 -8.20 -16.86
C ASP A 138 -1.86 -9.10 -17.10
N GLY A 139 -2.87 -8.56 -17.78
CA GLY A 139 -4.10 -9.28 -18.12
C GLY A 139 -5.15 -9.35 -17.02
N LEU A 140 -4.90 -8.73 -15.86
CA LEU A 140 -5.80 -8.71 -14.69
C LEU A 140 -6.17 -7.29 -14.23
N CYS A 141 -6.16 -6.30 -15.14
CA CYS A 141 -6.64 -4.96 -14.85
C CYS A 141 -8.14 -4.80 -15.21
N PHE A 142 -8.99 -4.63 -14.19
CA PHE A 142 -10.44 -4.49 -14.36
C PHE A 142 -10.96 -3.06 -14.10
N ASP A 143 -10.08 -2.06 -14.21
CA ASP A 143 -10.49 -0.66 -14.13
C ASP A 143 -11.10 -0.19 -15.47
N ASP A 144 -11.94 0.84 -15.42
CA ASP A 144 -12.60 1.41 -16.60
C ASP A 144 -11.60 1.93 -17.66
N SER A 145 -10.36 2.25 -17.25
CA SER A 145 -9.29 2.70 -18.15
C SER A 145 -8.52 1.56 -18.83
N CYS A 146 -8.76 0.31 -18.43
CA CYS A 146 -8.06 -0.88 -18.93
C CYS A 146 -8.84 -1.59 -20.05
N ALA A 147 -8.10 -2.34 -20.88
CA ALA A 147 -8.66 -3.09 -22.01
C ALA A 147 -8.64 -4.61 -21.80
N ASP A 148 -8.26 -5.08 -20.60
CA ASP A 148 -8.28 -6.51 -20.29
C ASP A 148 -9.73 -7.01 -20.25
N PRO A 149 -10.04 -8.19 -20.81
CA PRO A 149 -11.42 -8.65 -20.86
C PRO A 149 -11.92 -9.01 -19.45
N PRO A 150 -13.21 -8.78 -19.16
CA PRO A 150 -13.81 -9.13 -17.88
C PRO A 150 -13.87 -10.65 -17.70
N ILE A 151 -14.24 -11.09 -16.50
CA ILE A 151 -14.54 -12.50 -16.24
C ILE A 151 -15.94 -12.80 -16.80
N MET A 152 -16.00 -13.65 -17.84
CA MET A 152 -17.23 -14.12 -18.48
C MET A 152 -17.50 -15.55 -18.04
N ASP A 153 -18.46 -15.73 -17.13
CA ASP A 153 -18.70 -16.97 -16.38
C ASP A 153 -19.95 -17.76 -16.81
N ASP A 154 -20.72 -17.25 -17.79
CA ASP A 154 -21.83 -18.01 -18.39
C ASP A 154 -21.32 -18.92 -19.53
N PRO A 155 -21.29 -20.26 -19.35
CA PRO A 155 -20.77 -21.19 -20.35
C PRO A 155 -21.62 -21.28 -21.63
N ARG A 156 -22.79 -20.62 -21.67
CA ARG A 156 -23.68 -20.57 -22.84
C ARG A 156 -23.32 -19.43 -23.79
N LEU A 157 -22.51 -18.47 -23.35
CA LEU A 157 -22.06 -17.34 -24.17
C LEU A 157 -20.73 -17.66 -24.87
N HIS A 158 -20.52 -17.06 -26.04
CA HIS A 158 -19.38 -17.35 -26.92
C HIS A 158 -18.03 -16.85 -26.37
N ASP A 159 -18.08 -15.94 -25.42
CA ASP A 159 -16.97 -15.24 -24.79
C ASP A 159 -16.62 -15.78 -23.39
N TYR A 160 -17.18 -16.93 -22.99
CA TYR A 160 -16.83 -17.64 -21.75
C TYR A 160 -15.32 -17.84 -21.62
N ASN A 161 -14.71 -17.32 -20.55
CA ASN A 161 -13.26 -17.27 -20.40
C ASN A 161 -12.73 -17.68 -19.01
N VAL A 162 -13.57 -18.21 -18.11
CA VAL A 162 -13.18 -18.57 -16.73
C VAL A 162 -11.92 -19.45 -16.65
N PRO A 163 -11.76 -20.55 -17.43
CA PRO A 163 -10.56 -21.39 -17.35
C PRO A 163 -9.27 -20.62 -17.68
N GLU A 164 -9.32 -19.72 -18.66
CA GLU A 164 -8.20 -18.86 -19.05
C GLU A 164 -7.87 -17.86 -17.95
N ARG A 165 -8.87 -17.16 -17.40
CA ARG A 165 -8.71 -16.16 -16.34
C ARG A 165 -8.12 -16.77 -15.06
N VAL A 166 -8.61 -17.95 -14.66
CA VAL A 166 -8.07 -18.70 -13.51
C VAL A 166 -6.61 -19.09 -13.77
N GLN A 167 -6.29 -19.56 -14.98
CA GLN A 167 -4.92 -19.94 -15.32
C GLN A 167 -3.96 -18.73 -15.31
N ALA A 168 -4.41 -17.57 -15.79
CA ALA A 168 -3.63 -16.32 -15.74
C ALA A 168 -3.34 -15.89 -14.29
N PHE A 169 -4.35 -15.93 -13.41
CA PHE A 169 -4.17 -15.65 -11.99
C PHE A 169 -3.17 -16.60 -11.31
N ILE A 170 -3.27 -17.90 -11.59
CA ILE A 170 -2.35 -18.91 -11.06
C ILE A 170 -0.91 -18.62 -11.52
N GLN A 171 -0.70 -18.31 -12.80
CA GLN A 171 0.62 -18.00 -13.34
C GLN A 171 1.21 -16.74 -12.71
N ALA A 172 0.42 -15.66 -12.58
CA ALA A 172 0.84 -14.42 -11.93
C ALA A 172 1.25 -14.66 -10.47
N SER A 173 0.44 -15.44 -9.74
CA SER A 173 0.70 -15.82 -8.34
C SER A 173 1.98 -16.65 -8.21
N GLN A 174 2.17 -17.66 -9.06
CA GLN A 174 3.39 -18.49 -9.07
C GLN A 174 4.64 -17.65 -9.35
N LYS A 175 4.57 -16.73 -10.33
CA LYS A 175 5.65 -15.81 -10.66
C LYS A 175 6.04 -14.93 -9.47
N GLN A 176 5.06 -14.46 -8.68
CA GLN A 176 5.31 -13.64 -7.49
C GLN A 176 5.88 -14.45 -6.31
N VAL A 177 5.41 -15.67 -6.08
CA VAL A 177 5.90 -16.52 -4.96
C VAL A 177 7.38 -16.86 -5.14
N CYS A 178 7.82 -17.10 -6.39
CA CYS A 178 9.22 -17.41 -6.71
C CYS A 178 10.21 -16.31 -6.29
N THR A 179 9.75 -15.07 -6.14
CA THR A 179 10.61 -13.92 -5.80
C THR A 179 10.60 -13.56 -4.32
N ARG A 180 9.70 -14.16 -3.52
CA ARG A 180 9.53 -13.86 -2.07
C ARG A 180 9.93 -14.99 -1.12
N ARG A 181 9.90 -16.24 -1.56
CA ARG A 181 10.07 -17.40 -0.66
C ARG A 181 11.47 -17.99 -0.81
N ASN A 182 12.30 -17.93 0.24
CA ASN A 182 13.57 -18.68 0.29
C ASN A 182 13.32 -20.18 0.24
#